data_AF-A0A9X0QI92-F1
#
_entry.id   AF-A0A9X0QI92-F1
#
_cell.length_a   1.000
_cell.length_b   1.000
_cell.length_c   1.000
_cell.angle_alpha   90.00
_cell.angle_beta   90.00
_cell.angle_gamma   90.00
#
_symmetry.space_group_name_H-M   'P 1'
#
loop_
_entity.id
_entity.type
_entity.pdbx_description
1 polymer ?
#
loop_
_entity_poly.entity_id
_entity_poly.type
_entity_poly.pdbx_seq_one_letter_code
_entity_poly.pdbx_strand_id
1 'polypeptide(L)'
;MPPSTNIWICAAGVIVLVIGFVAARRELQAAAGPDKLVAVGRVLFAAPLAAFGVEHLVLGKVIIGAVPVFMPARLFWVYFVAIALIAAAFSLALGIRVRLTATLLAIMFFLFVVMLHVPNAVKGHDRIVWNVALRDLSFGAGALALAGYLWSGARDRGENVAVWIGRVVFGVVLMVYGVELILFPQFAPGVPLGKLTPSWVPGPHVWAFLTGVVCIGGGVAILTRRYCRDGATTVGLVMTLLTLFLYLPIFLMASGVPAGLEGANYVWDTLLYAGAVLLVAEGAPKLRSQDDVMLRDEVRSPVVVR
;
A
#
# COMPACT_ATOMS: atom_id res chain seq x y z
N MET A 1 -4.97 -0.22 28.50
CA MET A 1 -4.42 -1.31 27.66
C MET A 1 -3.09 -1.72 28.25
N PRO A 2 -2.77 -3.03 28.30
CA PRO A 2 -1.48 -3.48 28.79
C PRO A 2 -0.34 -3.06 27.84
N PRO A 3 0.88 -2.77 28.33
CA PRO A 3 2.02 -2.39 27.50
C PRO A 3 2.40 -3.43 26.43
N SER A 4 2.04 -4.70 26.64
CA SER A 4 2.34 -5.81 25.74
C SER A 4 1.51 -5.84 24.45
N THR A 5 0.44 -5.04 24.34
CA THR A 5 -0.43 -5.02 23.15
C THR A 5 0.36 -4.65 21.88
N ASN A 6 1.21 -3.62 21.94
CA ASN A 6 1.99 -3.17 20.79
C ASN A 6 3.01 -4.21 20.33
N ILE A 7 3.51 -5.03 21.27
CA ILE A 7 4.49 -6.10 20.98
C ILE A 7 3.86 -7.14 20.06
N TRP A 8 2.63 -7.59 20.34
CA TRP A 8 1.97 -8.60 19.51
C TRP A 8 1.65 -8.12 18.10
N ILE A 9 1.18 -6.87 17.97
CA ILE A 9 0.92 -6.22 16.68
C ILE A 9 2.21 -6.16 15.86
N CYS A 10 3.30 -5.67 16.46
CA CYS A 10 4.57 -5.54 15.76
C CYS A 10 5.19 -6.90 15.44
N ALA A 11 5.13 -7.86 16.36
CA ALA A 11 5.66 -9.21 16.15
C ALA A 11 4.98 -9.89 14.96
N ALA A 12 3.64 -9.80 14.85
CA ALA A 12 2.91 -10.39 13.73
C ALA A 12 3.35 -9.82 12.37
N GLY A 13 3.46 -8.49 12.27
CA GLY A 13 3.94 -7.83 11.06
C GLY A 13 5.38 -8.22 10.71
N VAL A 14 6.29 -8.20 11.69
CA VAL A 14 7.71 -8.57 11.47
C VAL A 14 7.86 -10.05 11.09
N ILE A 15 7.12 -10.96 11.72
CA ILE A 15 7.15 -12.39 11.38
C ILE A 15 6.74 -12.61 9.92
N VAL A 16 5.61 -12.01 9.49
CA VAL A 16 5.15 -12.13 8.10
C VAL A 16 6.13 -11.45 7.14
N LEU A 17 6.74 -10.33 7.53
CA LEU A 17 7.77 -9.66 6.75
C LEU A 17 8.96 -10.60 6.49
N VAL A 18 9.50 -11.23 7.55
CA VAL A 18 10.61 -12.19 7.45
C VAL A 18 10.24 -13.39 6.59
N ILE A 19 9.07 -14.00 6.83
CA ILE A 19 8.58 -15.13 6.03
C ILE A 19 8.46 -14.73 4.55
N GLY A 20 7.88 -13.56 4.28
CA GLY A 20 7.70 -13.03 2.94
C GLY A 20 9.04 -12.79 2.23
N PHE A 21 10.04 -12.20 2.89
CA PHE A 21 11.37 -12.03 2.29
C PHE A 21 12.06 -13.36 2.00
N VAL A 22 11.92 -14.36 2.88
CA VAL A 22 12.44 -15.72 2.65
C VAL A 22 11.74 -16.38 1.46
N ALA A 23 10.43 -16.24 1.34
CA ALA A 23 9.65 -16.78 0.23
C ALA A 23 9.99 -16.08 -1.11
N ALA A 24 10.14 -14.75 -1.09
CA ALA A 24 10.45 -13.93 -2.25
C ALA A 24 11.93 -13.95 -2.66
N ARG A 25 12.81 -14.65 -1.93
CA ARG A 25 14.28 -14.63 -2.15
C ARG A 25 14.70 -14.92 -3.59
N ARG A 26 14.01 -15.85 -4.26
CA ARG A 26 14.32 -16.23 -5.65
C ARG A 26 13.93 -15.15 -6.64
N GLU A 27 12.74 -14.56 -6.45
CA GLU A 27 12.27 -13.44 -7.26
C GLU A 27 13.17 -12.21 -7.08
N LEU A 28 13.58 -11.94 -5.84
CA LEU A 28 14.50 -10.85 -5.50
C LEU A 28 15.90 -11.05 -6.10
N GLN A 29 16.40 -12.29 -6.12
CA GLN A 29 17.67 -12.63 -6.77
C GLN A 29 17.60 -12.51 -8.29
N ALA A 30 16.44 -12.82 -8.89
CA ALA A 30 16.24 -12.72 -10.34
C ALA A 30 15.96 -11.27 -10.81
N ALA A 31 15.44 -10.41 -9.94
CA ALA A 31 15.14 -9.02 -10.28
C ALA A 31 16.39 -8.13 -10.33
N ALA A 32 16.42 -7.20 -11.28
CA ALA A 32 17.51 -6.25 -11.47
C ALA A 32 17.09 -4.82 -11.13
N GLY A 33 18.00 -4.03 -10.54
CA GLY A 33 17.78 -2.62 -10.24
C GLY A 33 16.46 -2.34 -9.49
N PRO A 34 15.62 -1.39 -9.96
CA PRO A 34 14.38 -0.99 -9.28
C PRO A 34 13.31 -2.09 -9.27
N ASP A 35 13.37 -3.09 -10.16
CA ASP A 35 12.44 -4.21 -10.18
C ASP A 35 12.52 -5.07 -8.90
N LYS A 36 13.64 -5.01 -8.17
CA LYS A 36 13.78 -5.65 -6.85
C LYS A 36 12.73 -5.16 -5.86
N LEU A 37 12.38 -3.87 -5.92
CA LEU A 37 11.37 -3.30 -5.05
C LEU A 37 9.96 -3.80 -5.42
N VAL A 38 9.68 -3.92 -6.72
CA VAL A 38 8.41 -4.49 -7.19
C VAL A 38 8.27 -5.96 -6.76
N ALA A 39 9.36 -6.74 -6.81
CA ALA A 39 9.38 -8.14 -6.39
C ALA A 39 9.01 -8.35 -4.91
N VAL A 40 9.23 -7.34 -4.06
CA VAL A 40 8.87 -7.40 -2.63
C VAL A 40 7.56 -6.67 -2.31
N GLY A 41 6.88 -6.06 -3.30
CA GLY A 41 5.64 -5.30 -3.09
C GLY A 41 4.56 -6.08 -2.36
N ARG A 42 4.36 -7.36 -2.73
CA ARG A 42 3.42 -8.27 -2.04
C ARG A 42 3.81 -8.51 -0.58
N VAL A 43 5.10 -8.59 -0.28
CA VAL A 43 5.61 -8.78 1.10
C VAL A 43 5.35 -7.52 1.92
N LEU A 44 5.61 -6.33 1.36
CA LEU A 44 5.35 -5.05 2.02
C LEU A 44 3.84 -4.80 2.21
N PHE A 45 3.00 -5.32 1.31
CA PHE A 45 1.54 -5.28 1.48
C PHE A 45 1.06 -6.31 2.53
N ALA A 46 1.68 -7.48 2.61
CA ALA A 46 1.28 -8.56 3.51
C ALA A 46 1.58 -8.28 5.00
N ALA A 47 2.77 -7.76 5.31
CA ALA A 47 3.19 -7.57 6.71
C ALA A 47 2.25 -6.66 7.52
N PRO A 48 1.83 -5.48 7.02
CA PRO A 48 0.86 -4.65 7.73
C PRO A 48 -0.51 -5.32 7.91
N LEU A 49 -0.97 -6.15 6.96
CA LEU A 49 -2.23 -6.88 7.12
C LEU A 49 -2.18 -7.83 8.32
N ALA A 50 -1.03 -8.47 8.58
CA ALA A 50 -0.84 -9.29 9.76
C ALA A 50 -0.86 -8.45 11.05
N ALA A 51 -0.18 -7.31 11.04
CA ALA A 51 -0.16 -6.38 12.16
C ALA A 51 -1.57 -5.87 12.49
N PHE A 52 -2.29 -5.31 11.50
CA PHE A 52 -3.66 -4.85 11.66
C PHE A 52 -4.62 -5.98 12.02
N GLY A 53 -4.45 -7.18 11.46
CA GLY A 53 -5.24 -8.34 11.84
C GLY A 53 -5.10 -8.68 13.33
N VAL A 54 -3.87 -8.70 13.86
CA VAL A 54 -3.64 -8.89 15.30
C VAL A 54 -4.16 -7.71 16.11
N GLU A 55 -4.03 -6.47 15.63
CA GLU A 55 -4.61 -5.29 16.27
C GLU A 55 -6.13 -5.44 16.43
N HIS A 56 -6.84 -5.94 15.42
CA HIS A 56 -8.28 -6.21 15.50
C HIS A 56 -8.63 -7.27 16.54
N LEU A 57 -7.80 -8.31 16.71
CA LEU A 57 -8.00 -9.33 17.74
C LEU A 57 -7.83 -8.76 19.15
N VAL A 58 -6.76 -7.98 19.38
CA VAL A 58 -6.41 -7.50 20.73
C VAL A 58 -7.16 -6.22 21.11
N LEU A 59 -7.57 -5.40 20.14
CA LEU A 59 -8.27 -4.13 20.34
C LEU A 59 -9.75 -4.18 19.94
N GLY A 60 -10.34 -5.37 19.80
CA GLY A 60 -11.70 -5.51 19.25
C GLY A 60 -12.77 -4.68 19.98
N LYS A 61 -12.63 -4.50 21.30
CA LYS A 61 -13.54 -3.64 22.11
C LYS A 61 -13.42 -2.14 21.82
N VAL A 62 -12.30 -1.69 21.28
CA VAL A 62 -12.10 -0.29 20.85
C VAL A 62 -12.57 -0.14 19.41
N ILE A 63 -12.16 -1.08 18.54
CA ILE A 63 -12.45 -1.05 17.10
C ILE A 63 -13.95 -1.23 16.82
N ILE A 64 -14.71 -1.90 17.70
CA ILE A 64 -16.18 -2.00 17.55
C ILE A 64 -16.87 -0.63 17.44
N GLY A 65 -16.28 0.44 17.97
CA GLY A 65 -16.79 1.80 17.85
C GLY A 65 -16.75 2.35 16.42
N ALA A 66 -15.88 1.81 15.57
CA ALA A 66 -15.81 2.16 14.15
C ALA A 66 -16.90 1.44 13.32
N VAL A 67 -17.35 0.25 13.76
CA VAL A 67 -18.34 -0.55 13.02
C VAL A 67 -19.70 0.15 13.03
N PRO A 68 -20.35 0.36 11.87
CA PRO A 68 -21.62 1.07 11.79
C PRO A 68 -22.70 0.47 12.67
N VAL A 69 -23.48 1.34 13.33
CA VAL A 69 -24.47 0.92 14.32
C VAL A 69 -25.58 0.03 13.76
N PHE A 70 -25.85 0.13 12.45
CA PHE A 70 -26.86 -0.68 11.74
C PHE A 70 -26.41 -2.12 11.49
N MET A 71 -25.12 -2.44 11.59
CA MET A 71 -24.64 -3.80 11.34
C MET A 71 -24.93 -4.70 12.55
N PRO A 72 -25.59 -5.85 12.36
CA PRO A 72 -25.79 -6.82 13.43
C PRO A 72 -24.46 -7.46 13.81
N ALA A 73 -24.38 -7.98 15.04
CA ALA A 73 -23.21 -8.69 15.55
C ALA A 73 -21.88 -7.97 15.29
N ARG A 74 -21.80 -6.66 15.58
CA ARG A 74 -20.61 -5.81 15.26
C ARG A 74 -19.26 -6.43 15.67
N LEU A 75 -19.20 -7.08 16.83
CA LEU A 75 -17.98 -7.75 17.30
C LEU A 75 -17.58 -8.97 16.47
N PHE A 76 -18.55 -9.71 15.91
CA PHE A 76 -18.26 -10.79 14.96
C PHE A 76 -17.51 -10.25 13.74
N TRP A 77 -17.97 -9.12 13.17
CA TRP A 77 -17.30 -8.51 12.01
C TRP A 77 -15.88 -8.05 12.31
N VAL A 78 -15.64 -7.49 13.50
CA VAL A 78 -14.27 -7.11 13.93
C VAL A 78 -13.34 -8.32 13.92
N TYR A 79 -13.74 -9.44 14.52
CA TYR A 79 -12.91 -10.64 14.55
C TYR A 79 -12.85 -11.39 13.21
N PHE A 80 -13.93 -11.37 12.42
CA PHE A 80 -13.93 -11.92 11.07
C PHE A 80 -12.91 -11.21 10.18
N VAL A 81 -12.92 -9.87 10.19
CA VAL A 81 -11.93 -9.05 9.47
C VAL A 81 -10.52 -9.35 9.98
N ALA A 82 -10.34 -9.46 11.30
CA ALA A 82 -9.06 -9.80 11.91
C ALA A 82 -8.45 -11.10 11.33
N ILE A 83 -9.25 -12.17 11.29
CA ILE A 83 -8.84 -13.48 10.78
C ILE A 83 -8.61 -13.40 9.26
N ALA A 84 -9.47 -12.71 8.52
CA ALA A 84 -9.34 -12.53 7.09
C ALA A 84 -8.05 -11.78 6.71
N LEU A 85 -7.69 -10.73 7.46
CA LEU A 85 -6.45 -9.97 7.27
C LEU A 85 -5.21 -10.85 7.51
N ILE A 86 -5.20 -11.64 8.58
CA ILE A 86 -4.08 -12.57 8.87
C ILE A 86 -3.97 -13.65 7.78
N ALA A 87 -5.09 -14.24 7.37
CA ALA A 87 -5.11 -15.25 6.31
C ALA A 87 -4.61 -14.67 4.97
N ALA A 88 -5.02 -13.44 4.65
CA ALA A 88 -4.58 -12.72 3.46
C ALA A 88 -3.08 -12.41 3.52
N ALA A 89 -2.56 -12.00 4.68
CA ALA A 89 -1.14 -11.74 4.90
C ALA A 89 -0.28 -12.97 4.57
N PHE A 90 -0.60 -14.13 5.16
CA PHE A 90 0.14 -15.38 4.87
C PHE A 90 -0.04 -15.83 3.42
N SER A 91 -1.24 -15.72 2.87
CA SER A 91 -1.52 -16.05 1.47
C SER A 91 -0.66 -15.23 0.50
N LEU A 92 -0.55 -13.92 0.71
CA LEU A 92 0.28 -13.04 -0.11
C LEU A 92 1.77 -13.28 0.09
N ALA A 93 2.22 -13.38 1.35
CA ALA A 93 3.63 -13.61 1.68
C ALA A 93 4.16 -14.94 1.13
N LEU A 94 3.32 -15.99 1.10
CA LEU A 94 3.69 -17.32 0.59
C LEU A 94 3.34 -17.53 -0.89
N GLY A 95 2.72 -16.54 -1.56
CA GLY A 95 2.29 -16.68 -2.96
C GLY A 95 1.15 -17.67 -3.20
N ILE A 96 0.37 -18.00 -2.17
CA ILE A 96 -0.71 -19.01 -2.23
C ILE A 96 -2.02 -18.31 -2.60
N ARG A 97 -2.67 -18.70 -3.71
CA ARG A 97 -3.98 -18.15 -4.14
C ARG A 97 -4.03 -16.61 -4.24
N VAL A 98 -2.91 -15.97 -4.59
CA VAL A 98 -2.74 -14.50 -4.64
C VAL A 98 -3.89 -13.79 -5.36
N ARG A 99 -4.35 -14.31 -6.49
CA ARG A 99 -5.47 -13.75 -7.27
C ARG A 99 -6.77 -13.65 -6.46
N LEU A 100 -7.13 -14.71 -5.73
CA LEU A 100 -8.33 -14.73 -4.90
C LEU A 100 -8.18 -13.74 -3.74
N THR A 101 -7.02 -13.77 -3.08
CA THR A 101 -6.73 -12.90 -1.93
C THR A 101 -6.75 -11.43 -2.32
N ALA A 102 -6.11 -11.04 -3.42
CA ALA A 102 -6.12 -9.68 -3.93
C ALA A 102 -7.55 -9.21 -4.28
N THR A 103 -8.36 -10.10 -4.87
CA THR A 103 -9.78 -9.82 -5.17
C THR A 103 -10.58 -9.55 -3.88
N LEU A 104 -10.44 -10.44 -2.89
CA LEU A 104 -11.16 -10.32 -1.62
C LEU A 104 -10.73 -9.10 -0.81
N LEU A 105 -9.43 -8.78 -0.79
CA LEU A 105 -8.93 -7.56 -0.15
C LEU A 105 -9.45 -6.30 -0.83
N ALA A 106 -9.47 -6.26 -2.17
CA ALA A 106 -10.05 -5.12 -2.90
C ALA A 106 -11.52 -4.90 -2.53
N ILE A 107 -12.32 -5.97 -2.54
CA ILE A 107 -13.74 -5.92 -2.12
C ILE A 107 -13.86 -5.43 -0.68
N MET A 108 -13.07 -6.00 0.24
CA MET A 108 -13.12 -5.65 1.66
C MET A 108 -12.78 -4.16 1.89
N PHE A 109 -11.69 -3.65 1.31
CA PHE A 109 -11.33 -2.23 1.46
C PHE A 109 -12.37 -1.29 0.83
N PHE A 110 -12.94 -1.62 -0.34
CA PHE A 110 -14.01 -0.81 -0.91
C PHE A 110 -15.29 -0.83 -0.06
N LEU A 111 -15.63 -1.97 0.54
CA LEU A 111 -16.72 -2.04 1.52
C LEU A 111 -16.41 -1.15 2.74
N PHE A 112 -15.16 -1.13 3.21
CA PHE A 112 -14.78 -0.22 4.30
C PHE A 112 -14.94 1.25 3.92
N VAL A 113 -14.52 1.62 2.73
CA VAL A 113 -14.69 2.99 2.21
C VAL A 113 -16.16 3.38 2.18
N VAL A 114 -17.02 2.57 1.55
CA VAL A 114 -18.43 2.91 1.34
C VAL A 114 -19.26 2.82 2.62
N MET A 115 -19.01 1.81 3.47
CA MET A 115 -19.85 1.55 4.65
C MET A 115 -19.36 2.26 5.92
N LEU A 116 -18.05 2.52 6.04
CA LEU A 116 -17.45 3.11 7.24
C LEU A 116 -16.88 4.51 6.96
N HIS A 117 -15.92 4.62 6.05
CA HIS A 117 -15.13 5.86 5.96
C HIS A 117 -15.88 7.02 5.32
N VAL A 118 -16.59 6.81 4.21
CA VAL A 118 -17.38 7.88 3.56
C VAL A 118 -18.49 8.40 4.47
N PRO A 119 -19.33 7.56 5.11
CA PRO A 119 -20.32 8.05 6.06
C PRO A 119 -19.71 8.84 7.23
N ASN A 120 -18.56 8.41 7.75
CA ASN A 120 -17.86 9.11 8.83
C ASN A 120 -17.26 10.44 8.36
N ALA A 121 -16.68 10.49 7.15
CA ALA A 121 -16.10 11.70 6.58
C ALA A 121 -17.15 12.76 6.25
N VAL A 122 -18.31 12.34 5.72
CA VAL A 122 -19.45 13.23 5.44
C VAL A 122 -20.00 13.84 6.72
N LYS A 123 -20.08 13.09 7.82
CA LYS A 123 -20.56 13.60 9.11
C LYS A 123 -19.56 14.53 9.81
N GLY A 124 -18.28 14.18 9.76
CA GLY A 124 -17.22 14.89 10.48
C GLY A 124 -16.78 16.19 9.81
N HIS A 125 -16.98 16.33 8.49
CA HIS A 125 -16.48 17.46 7.68
C HIS A 125 -14.98 17.76 7.87
N ASP A 126 -14.20 16.75 8.26
CA ASP A 126 -12.77 16.87 8.56
C ASP A 126 -11.93 16.25 7.44
N ARG A 127 -10.98 17.03 6.93
CA ARG A 127 -9.97 16.64 5.94
C ARG A 127 -9.22 15.36 6.33
N ILE A 128 -8.88 15.19 7.61
CA ILE A 128 -8.16 14.00 8.07
C ILE A 128 -9.02 12.74 7.91
N VAL A 129 -10.32 12.83 8.19
CA VAL A 129 -11.24 11.70 8.04
C VAL A 129 -11.41 11.34 6.56
N TRP A 130 -11.45 12.34 5.67
CA TRP A 130 -11.39 12.11 4.22
C TRP A 130 -10.09 11.44 3.79
N ASN A 131 -8.94 11.87 4.33
CA ASN A 131 -7.66 11.24 4.03
C ASN A 131 -7.62 9.78 4.49
N VAL A 132 -8.24 9.41 5.62
CA VAL A 132 -8.39 8.00 5.99
C VAL A 132 -9.23 7.22 4.97
N ALA A 133 -10.30 7.80 4.45
CA ALA A 133 -11.12 7.16 3.40
C ALA A 133 -10.31 6.94 2.10
N LEU A 134 -9.54 7.95 1.69
CA LEU A 134 -8.69 7.89 0.49
C LEU A 134 -7.54 6.89 0.63
N ARG A 135 -7.01 6.71 1.86
CA ARG A 135 -6.00 5.70 2.17
C ARG A 135 -6.54 4.30 1.89
N ASP A 136 -7.68 3.96 2.49
CA ASP A 136 -8.28 2.63 2.33
C ASP A 136 -8.72 2.40 0.88
N LEU A 137 -9.19 3.44 0.19
CA LEU A 137 -9.46 3.40 -1.24
C LEU A 137 -8.20 3.05 -2.05
N SER A 138 -7.04 3.58 -1.67
CA SER A 138 -5.75 3.27 -2.32
C SER A 138 -5.31 1.83 -2.04
N PHE A 139 -5.50 1.32 -0.82
CA PHE A 139 -5.23 -0.10 -0.50
C PHE A 139 -6.07 -1.04 -1.37
N GLY A 140 -7.37 -0.75 -1.49
CA GLY A 140 -8.27 -1.48 -2.38
C GLY A 140 -7.87 -1.37 -3.85
N ALA A 141 -7.47 -0.18 -4.32
CA ALA A 141 -7.04 0.07 -5.68
C ALA A 141 -5.77 -0.70 -6.06
N GLY A 142 -4.78 -0.77 -5.17
CA GLY A 142 -3.56 -1.57 -5.37
C GLY A 142 -3.86 -3.07 -5.44
N ALA A 143 -4.72 -3.57 -4.53
CA ALA A 143 -5.17 -4.96 -4.55
C ALA A 143 -5.99 -5.28 -5.82
N LEU A 144 -6.84 -4.37 -6.27
CA LEU A 144 -7.63 -4.52 -7.50
C LEU A 144 -6.72 -4.58 -8.74
N ALA A 145 -5.68 -3.73 -8.79
CA ALA A 145 -4.72 -3.75 -9.88
C ALA A 145 -3.98 -5.10 -9.97
N LEU A 146 -3.52 -5.64 -8.84
CA LEU A 146 -2.93 -6.97 -8.79
C LEU A 146 -3.93 -8.06 -9.21
N ALA A 147 -5.16 -8.01 -8.71
CA ALA A 147 -6.20 -8.99 -9.05
C ALA A 147 -6.49 -9.00 -10.56
N GLY A 148 -6.66 -7.82 -11.16
CA GLY A 148 -6.87 -7.66 -12.60
C GLY A 148 -5.71 -8.17 -13.44
N TYR A 149 -4.47 -7.90 -13.01
CA TYR A 149 -3.28 -8.42 -13.67
C TYR A 149 -3.24 -9.95 -13.66
N LEU A 150 -3.58 -10.55 -12.52
CA LEU A 150 -3.63 -12.01 -12.37
C LEU A 150 -4.87 -12.65 -13.04
N TRP A 151 -5.90 -11.87 -13.37
CA TRP A 151 -7.03 -12.31 -14.20
C TRP A 151 -6.70 -12.33 -15.68
N SER A 152 -5.94 -11.35 -16.17
CA SER A 152 -5.51 -11.30 -17.56
C SER A 152 -4.43 -12.35 -17.80
N GLY A 153 -4.84 -13.54 -18.24
CA GLY A 153 -3.92 -14.56 -18.73
C GLY A 153 -3.09 -14.06 -19.92
N ALA A 154 -2.02 -14.78 -20.28
CA ALA A 154 -1.00 -14.41 -21.29
C ALA A 154 -1.51 -14.07 -22.71
N ARG A 155 -2.83 -14.15 -22.97
CA ARG A 155 -3.47 -13.96 -24.27
C ARG A 155 -4.13 -12.59 -24.44
N ASP A 156 -4.25 -11.80 -23.38
CA ASP A 156 -4.96 -10.52 -23.44
C ASP A 156 -4.02 -9.40 -23.93
N ARG A 157 -4.37 -8.77 -25.05
CA ARG A 157 -3.59 -7.67 -25.65
C ARG A 157 -3.97 -6.30 -25.07
N GLY A 158 -5.10 -6.21 -24.35
CA GLY A 158 -5.61 -4.99 -23.71
C GLY A 158 -5.15 -4.82 -22.26
N GLU A 159 -5.32 -3.62 -21.71
CA GLU A 159 -5.23 -3.41 -20.25
C GLU A 159 -6.53 -3.93 -19.62
N ASN A 160 -6.42 -4.81 -18.62
CA ASN A 160 -7.57 -5.31 -17.87
C ASN A 160 -8.33 -4.13 -17.23
N VAL A 161 -9.66 -4.14 -17.27
CA VAL A 161 -10.48 -3.08 -16.67
C VAL A 161 -10.18 -2.89 -15.17
N ALA A 162 -9.96 -3.97 -14.42
CA ALA A 162 -9.61 -3.87 -13.00
C ALA A 162 -8.21 -3.26 -12.78
N VAL A 163 -7.24 -3.56 -13.66
CA VAL A 163 -5.92 -2.90 -13.66
C VAL A 163 -6.09 -1.40 -13.92
N TRP A 164 -6.86 -1.05 -14.95
CA TRP A 164 -7.13 0.35 -15.30
C TRP A 164 -7.81 1.11 -14.16
N ILE A 165 -8.87 0.55 -13.55
CA ILE A 165 -9.57 1.17 -12.42
C ILE A 165 -8.60 1.35 -11.24
N GLY A 166 -7.88 0.29 -10.85
CA GLY A 166 -6.93 0.35 -9.74
C GLY A 166 -5.86 1.42 -9.97
N ARG A 167 -5.29 1.47 -11.18
CA ARG A 167 -4.29 2.46 -11.58
C ARG A 167 -4.84 3.88 -11.55
N VAL A 168 -6.02 4.11 -12.10
CA VAL A 168 -6.64 5.45 -12.15
C VAL A 168 -6.98 5.95 -10.75
N VAL A 169 -7.65 5.12 -9.95
CA VAL A 169 -8.01 5.46 -8.57
C VAL A 169 -6.76 5.77 -7.75
N PHE A 170 -5.74 4.90 -7.80
CA PHE A 170 -4.51 5.11 -7.04
C PHE A 170 -3.79 6.39 -7.48
N GLY A 171 -3.64 6.62 -8.80
CA GLY A 171 -2.98 7.80 -9.33
C GLY A 171 -3.67 9.11 -8.93
N VAL A 172 -5.01 9.16 -9.00
CA VAL A 172 -5.79 10.34 -8.59
C VAL A 172 -5.66 10.59 -7.09
N VAL A 173 -5.82 9.57 -6.25
CA VAL A 173 -5.69 9.72 -4.79
C VAL A 173 -4.30 10.19 -4.41
N LEU A 174 -3.27 9.63 -5.05
CA LEU A 174 -1.89 10.02 -4.79
C LEU A 174 -1.64 11.49 -5.13
N MET A 175 -2.23 12.01 -6.22
CA MET A 175 -2.17 13.44 -6.54
C MET A 175 -2.85 14.30 -5.46
N VAL A 176 -4.00 13.86 -4.93
CA VAL A 176 -4.69 14.53 -3.82
C VAL A 176 -3.77 14.61 -2.60
N TYR A 177 -3.12 13.52 -2.21
CA TYR A 177 -2.13 13.52 -1.12
C TYR A 177 -0.94 14.44 -1.39
N GLY A 178 -0.50 14.50 -2.64
CA GLY A 178 0.56 15.42 -3.03
C GLY A 178 0.16 16.89 -2.85
N VAL A 179 -1.05 17.26 -3.23
CA VAL A 179 -1.61 18.61 -3.00
C VAL A 179 -1.75 18.89 -1.50
N GLU A 180 -2.30 17.94 -0.75
CA GLU A 180 -2.47 18.05 0.71
C GLU A 180 -1.14 18.30 1.43
N LEU A 181 -0.06 17.60 1.03
CA LEU A 181 1.27 17.79 1.60
C LEU A 181 1.87 19.17 1.30
N ILE A 182 1.59 19.74 0.13
CA ILE A 182 2.04 21.08 -0.25
C ILE A 182 1.26 22.14 0.52
N LEU A 183 -0.06 21.97 0.68
CA LEU A 183 -0.92 22.92 1.39
C LEU A 183 -0.73 22.87 2.91
N PHE A 184 -0.37 21.70 3.46
CA PHE A 184 -0.22 21.50 4.90
C PHE A 184 1.15 20.87 5.25
N PRO A 185 2.27 21.57 5.00
CA PRO A 185 3.61 21.01 5.12
C PRO A 185 4.06 20.76 6.58
N GLN A 186 3.26 21.14 7.57
CA GLN A 186 3.49 20.81 8.98
C GLN A 186 3.24 19.32 9.30
N PHE A 187 2.43 18.62 8.49
CA PHE A 187 2.16 17.20 8.68
C PHE A 187 3.29 16.34 8.11
N ALA A 188 3.58 15.25 8.82
CA ALA A 188 4.56 14.26 8.46
C ALA A 188 4.19 13.63 7.10
N PRO A 189 5.12 13.60 6.13
CA PRO A 189 4.89 12.93 4.86
C PRO A 189 4.68 11.43 5.07
N GLY A 190 3.63 10.89 4.44
CA GLY A 190 3.20 9.51 4.57
C GLY A 190 1.68 9.42 4.75
N VAL A 191 1.21 8.29 5.27
CA VAL A 191 -0.23 8.01 5.33
C VAL A 191 -0.59 7.43 6.69
N PRO A 192 -1.67 7.89 7.35
CA PRO A 192 -2.58 8.99 6.96
C PRO A 192 -2.00 10.39 7.24
N LEU A 193 -2.42 11.43 6.51
CA LEU A 193 -1.86 12.79 6.60
C LEU A 193 -2.29 13.59 7.86
N GLY A 194 -2.24 12.97 9.05
CA GLY A 194 -2.73 13.54 10.32
C GLY A 194 -1.68 13.77 11.41
N LYS A 195 -0.47 13.19 11.29
CA LYS A 195 0.59 13.34 12.30
C LYS A 195 1.46 14.54 11.99
N LEU A 196 1.84 15.32 13.00
CA LEU A 196 2.80 16.40 12.82
C LEU A 196 4.21 15.86 12.61
N THR A 197 5.00 16.54 11.79
CA THR A 197 6.41 16.22 11.65
C THR A 197 7.14 16.53 12.97
N PRO A 198 7.89 15.58 13.56
CA PRO A 198 8.60 15.82 14.81
C PRO A 198 9.63 16.94 14.71
N SER A 199 9.86 17.65 15.82
CA SER A 199 10.81 18.77 15.89
C SER A 199 12.27 18.38 15.67
N TRP A 200 12.63 17.11 15.86
CA TRP A 200 13.98 16.59 15.61
C TRP A 200 14.28 16.40 14.11
N VAL A 201 13.26 16.41 13.24
CA VAL A 201 13.45 16.32 11.79
C VAL A 201 13.92 17.69 11.27
N PRO A 202 15.11 17.78 10.65
CA PRO A 202 15.59 19.04 10.10
C PRO A 202 14.74 19.46 8.90
N GLY A 203 14.29 20.71 8.88
CA GLY A 203 13.49 21.27 7.78
C GLY A 203 12.18 20.50 7.52
N PRO A 204 11.29 20.33 8.51
CA PRO A 204 10.12 19.45 8.41
C PRO A 204 9.23 19.77 7.20
N HIS A 205 9.05 21.06 6.92
CA HIS A 205 8.22 21.53 5.80
C HIS A 205 8.84 21.22 4.43
N VAL A 206 10.16 21.14 4.34
CA VAL A 206 10.88 20.82 3.09
C VAL A 206 10.57 19.38 2.69
N TRP A 207 10.63 18.45 3.63
CA TRP A 207 10.34 17.05 3.37
C TRP A 207 8.89 16.82 2.96
N ALA A 208 7.94 17.47 3.64
CA ALA A 208 6.53 17.41 3.24
C ALA A 208 6.33 17.93 1.81
N PHE A 209 6.93 19.07 1.46
CA PHE A 209 6.86 19.64 0.11
C PHE A 209 7.48 18.71 -0.95
N LEU A 210 8.68 18.19 -0.70
CA LEU A 210 9.36 17.27 -1.63
C LEU A 210 8.56 15.99 -1.84
N THR A 211 8.04 15.39 -0.76
CA THR A 211 7.15 14.23 -0.89
C THR A 211 5.87 14.59 -1.64
N GLY A 212 5.31 15.78 -1.41
CA GLY A 212 4.15 16.28 -2.13
C GLY A 212 4.36 16.35 -3.65
N VAL A 213 5.49 16.91 -4.07
CA VAL A 213 5.90 16.96 -5.49
C VAL A 213 6.08 15.54 -6.07
N VAL A 214 6.71 14.64 -5.34
CA VAL A 214 6.87 13.23 -5.76
C VAL A 214 5.51 12.53 -5.87
N CYS A 215 4.58 12.78 -4.97
CA CYS A 215 3.22 12.22 -5.04
C CYS A 215 2.46 12.74 -6.26
N ILE A 216 2.54 14.04 -6.58
CA ILE A 216 1.90 14.59 -7.79
C ILE A 216 2.54 14.00 -9.06
N GLY A 217 3.86 14.06 -9.17
CA GLY A 217 4.58 13.53 -10.34
C GLY A 217 4.39 12.02 -10.50
N GLY A 218 4.44 11.28 -9.40
CA GLY A 218 4.17 9.85 -9.34
C GLY A 218 2.73 9.52 -9.73
N GLY A 219 1.74 10.31 -9.29
CA GLY A 219 0.35 10.15 -9.68
C GLY A 219 0.14 10.36 -11.18
N VAL A 220 0.72 11.42 -11.75
CA VAL A 220 0.72 11.65 -13.22
C VAL A 220 1.39 10.51 -13.98
N ALA A 221 2.52 10.00 -13.47
CA ALA A 221 3.22 8.86 -14.05
C ALA A 221 2.37 7.57 -13.99
N ILE A 222 1.70 7.29 -12.88
CA ILE A 222 0.77 6.16 -12.71
C ILE A 222 -0.43 6.27 -13.67
N LEU A 223 -0.97 7.48 -13.85
CA LEU A 223 -2.05 7.73 -14.82
C LEU A 223 -1.60 7.58 -16.27
N THR A 224 -0.30 7.70 -16.54
CA THR A 224 0.29 7.50 -17.86
C THR A 224 0.81 6.07 -18.00
N ARG A 225 0.05 5.18 -18.65
CA ARG A 225 0.35 3.73 -18.75
C ARG A 225 1.82 3.38 -19.05
N ARG A 226 2.51 4.18 -19.89
CA ARG A 226 3.93 4.02 -20.22
C ARG A 226 4.88 4.18 -19.02
N TYR A 227 4.58 5.11 -18.12
CA TYR A 227 5.42 5.46 -16.96
C TYR A 227 4.88 4.89 -15.64
N CYS A 228 3.77 4.13 -15.70
CA CYS A 228 3.08 3.67 -14.51
C CYS A 228 3.99 2.85 -13.58
N ARG A 229 4.76 1.91 -14.16
CA ARG A 229 5.67 1.06 -13.39
C ARG A 229 6.71 1.90 -12.64
N ASP A 230 7.43 2.75 -13.35
CA ASP A 230 8.52 3.56 -12.77
C ASP A 230 8.00 4.57 -11.73
N GLY A 231 6.86 5.21 -12.02
CA GLY A 231 6.19 6.12 -11.09
C GLY A 231 5.76 5.41 -9.82
N ALA A 232 5.09 4.26 -9.95
CA ALA A 232 4.65 3.46 -8.82
C ALA A 232 5.83 2.90 -8.01
N THR A 233 6.91 2.46 -8.65
CA THR A 233 8.13 2.01 -7.97
C THR A 233 8.81 3.14 -7.21
N THR A 234 8.88 4.36 -7.79
CA THR A 234 9.47 5.53 -7.13
C THR A 234 8.67 5.94 -5.89
N VAL A 235 7.34 5.98 -6.00
CA VAL A 235 6.45 6.29 -4.87
C VAL A 235 6.55 5.19 -3.80
N GLY A 236 6.56 3.92 -4.20
CA GLY A 236 6.75 2.79 -3.29
C GLY A 236 8.09 2.87 -2.53
N LEU A 237 9.15 3.32 -3.20
CA LEU A 237 10.46 3.54 -2.57
C LEU A 237 10.36 4.65 -1.52
N VAL A 238 9.80 5.81 -1.88
CA VAL A 238 9.64 6.95 -0.96
C VAL A 238 8.82 6.54 0.26
N MET A 239 7.68 5.85 0.08
CA MET A 239 6.85 5.40 1.19
C MET A 239 7.58 4.37 2.07
N THR A 240 8.36 3.46 1.48
CA THR A 240 9.20 2.53 2.24
C THR A 240 10.28 3.26 3.05
N LEU A 241 10.93 4.26 2.46
CA LEU A 241 11.93 5.08 3.15
C LEU A 241 11.30 5.89 4.29
N LEU A 242 10.11 6.47 4.08
CA LEU A 242 9.37 7.17 5.14
C LEU A 242 9.01 6.22 6.29
N THR A 243 8.56 5.00 5.99
CA THR A 243 8.34 3.98 7.02
C THR A 243 9.59 3.73 7.85
N LEU A 244 10.74 3.51 7.20
CA LEU A 244 11.98 3.12 7.88
C LEU A 244 12.67 4.27 8.63
N PHE A 245 12.68 5.46 8.05
CA PHE A 245 13.51 6.58 8.52
C PHE A 245 12.72 7.69 9.22
N LEU A 246 11.39 7.73 9.07
CA LEU A 246 10.54 8.68 9.78
C LEU A 246 9.66 7.96 10.81
N TYR A 247 8.81 7.04 10.36
CA TYR A 247 7.79 6.46 11.24
C TYR A 247 8.33 5.42 12.22
N LEU A 248 9.30 4.60 11.82
CA LEU A 248 9.93 3.64 12.73
C LEU A 248 10.65 4.37 13.89
N PRO A 249 11.47 5.41 13.66
CA PRO A 249 11.99 6.23 14.76
C PRO A 249 10.91 6.88 15.62
N ILE A 250 9.84 7.44 15.03
CA ILE A 250 8.70 8.00 15.77
C ILE A 250 8.10 6.96 16.71
N PHE A 251 7.89 5.73 16.22
CA PHE A 251 7.36 4.63 17.02
C PHE A 251 8.33 4.23 18.15
N LEU A 252 9.61 4.08 17.85
CA LEU A 252 10.62 3.67 18.85
C LEU A 252 10.83 4.72 19.94
N MET A 253 10.62 6.00 19.64
CA MET A 253 10.70 7.11 20.61
C MET A 253 9.37 7.35 21.34
N ALA A 254 8.28 6.67 20.97
CA ALA A 254 6.98 6.92 21.56
C ALA A 254 6.92 6.44 23.02
N SER A 255 6.62 7.37 23.93
CA SER A 255 6.45 7.08 25.35
C SER A 255 4.99 6.84 25.70
N GLY A 256 4.67 5.68 26.26
CA GLY A 256 3.33 5.34 26.72
C GLY A 256 2.47 4.60 25.68
N VAL A 257 1.41 3.95 26.16
CA VAL A 257 0.60 3.03 25.33
C VAL A 257 -0.11 3.73 24.16
N PRO A 258 -0.80 4.89 24.34
CA PRO A 258 -1.50 5.54 23.23
C PRO A 258 -0.56 6.02 22.12
N ALA A 259 0.54 6.67 22.48
CA ALA A 259 1.54 7.15 21.53
C ALA A 259 2.24 6.00 20.81
N GLY A 260 2.53 4.90 21.51
CA GLY A 260 3.12 3.70 20.92
C GLY A 260 2.18 3.02 19.92
N LEU A 261 0.88 2.93 20.22
CA LEU A 261 -0.10 2.36 19.30
C LEU A 261 -0.25 3.24 18.05
N GLU A 262 -0.38 4.56 18.24
CA GLU A 262 -0.44 5.50 17.13
C GLU A 262 0.83 5.40 16.25
N GLY A 263 2.02 5.43 16.86
CA GLY A 263 3.28 5.27 16.14
C GLY A 263 3.37 3.97 15.34
N ALA A 264 2.93 2.84 15.92
CA ALA A 264 2.86 1.56 15.22
C ALA A 264 1.90 1.63 14.03
N ASN A 265 0.72 2.23 14.19
CA ASN A 265 -0.27 2.33 13.12
C ASN A 265 0.27 3.14 11.93
N TYR A 266 1.02 4.22 12.18
CA TYR A 266 1.68 4.98 11.12
C TYR A 266 2.77 4.20 10.37
N VAL A 267 3.56 3.37 11.09
CA VAL A 267 4.54 2.46 10.48
C VAL A 267 3.82 1.49 9.53
N TRP A 268 2.78 0.83 10.02
CA TRP A 268 2.06 -0.20 9.27
C TRP A 268 1.22 0.39 8.13
N ASP A 269 0.56 1.53 8.33
CA ASP A 269 -0.22 2.22 7.28
C ASP A 269 0.67 2.69 6.13
N THR A 270 1.80 3.32 6.44
CA THR A 270 2.72 3.82 5.40
C THR A 270 3.38 2.67 4.65
N LEU A 271 3.73 1.57 5.35
CA LEU A 271 4.23 0.36 4.71
C LEU A 271 3.16 -0.32 3.83
N LEU A 272 1.91 -0.34 4.28
CA LEU A 272 0.80 -0.89 3.52
C LEU A 272 0.57 -0.09 2.25
N TYR A 273 0.69 1.24 2.34
CA TYR A 273 0.59 2.14 1.18
C TYR A 273 1.74 1.92 0.19
N ALA A 274 2.97 1.73 0.71
CA ALA A 274 4.13 1.35 -0.11
C ALA A 274 3.89 0.01 -0.84
N GLY A 275 3.39 -1.01 -0.13
CA GLY A 275 3.00 -2.28 -0.73
C GLY A 275 1.93 -2.10 -1.81
N ALA A 276 0.88 -1.34 -1.52
CA ALA A 276 -0.26 -1.13 -2.41
C ALA A 276 0.15 -0.47 -3.74
N VAL A 277 0.99 0.56 -3.69
CA VAL A 277 1.49 1.20 -4.92
C VAL A 277 2.42 0.26 -5.69
N LEU A 278 3.22 -0.57 -5.02
CA LEU A 278 4.06 -1.57 -5.69
C LEU A 278 3.24 -2.69 -6.33
N LEU A 279 2.05 -3.00 -5.81
CA LEU A 279 1.09 -3.88 -6.49
C LEU A 279 0.57 -3.27 -7.80
N VAL A 280 0.38 -1.94 -7.84
CA VAL A 280 0.08 -1.22 -9.10
C VAL A 280 1.25 -1.33 -10.08
N ALA A 281 2.49 -1.17 -9.59
CA ALA A 281 3.69 -1.35 -10.40
C ALA A 281 3.80 -2.77 -10.99
N GLU A 282 3.43 -3.78 -10.20
CA GLU A 282 3.43 -5.18 -10.63
C GLU A 282 2.45 -5.44 -11.78
N GLY A 283 1.26 -4.85 -11.73
CA GLY A 283 0.26 -4.93 -12.79
C GLY A 283 0.56 -4.09 -14.04
N ALA A 284 1.59 -3.23 -13.98
CA ALA A 284 1.98 -2.35 -15.07
C ALA A 284 2.97 -3.04 -16.04
N PRO A 285 2.92 -2.71 -17.35
CA PRO A 285 3.84 -3.28 -18.33
C PRO A 285 5.29 -2.86 -18.01
N LYS A 286 6.23 -3.80 -18.16
CA LYS A 286 7.66 -3.46 -18.17
C LYS A 286 7.96 -2.67 -19.44
N LEU A 287 8.62 -1.52 -19.29
CA LEU A 287 9.26 -0.86 -20.43
C LEU A 287 10.31 -1.83 -20.96
N ARG A 288 10.16 -2.24 -22.23
CA ARG A 288 11.17 -3.05 -22.92
C ARG A 288 12.45 -2.23 -23.00
N SER A 289 13.58 -2.83 -22.67
CA SER A 289 14.88 -2.20 -22.93
C SER A 289 15.02 -1.97 -24.44
N GLN A 290 15.81 -0.97 -24.86
CA GLN A 290 16.13 -0.78 -26.28
C GLN A 290 16.80 -2.03 -26.88
N ASP A 291 17.54 -2.78 -26.07
CA ASP A 291 18.17 -4.05 -26.46
C ASP A 291 17.14 -5.13 -26.81
N ASP A 292 16.05 -5.23 -26.05
CA ASP A 292 14.94 -6.18 -26.33
C ASP A 292 14.17 -5.83 -27.61
N VAL A 293 14.18 -4.56 -28.01
CA VAL A 293 13.58 -4.12 -29.27
C VAL A 293 14.54 -4.42 -30.43
N MET A 294 15.83 -4.09 -30.29
CA MET A 294 16.85 -4.37 -31.32
C MET A 294 17.03 -5.85 -31.60
N LEU A 295 17.13 -6.71 -30.57
CA LEU A 295 17.26 -8.17 -30.73
C LEU A 295 16.06 -8.78 -31.47
N ARG A 296 14.87 -8.21 -31.27
CA ARG A 296 13.65 -8.69 -31.92
C ARG A 296 13.53 -8.23 -33.36
N ASP A 297 14.05 -7.05 -33.68
CA ASP A 297 14.13 -6.52 -35.04
C ASP A 297 15.25 -7.18 -35.85
N GLU A 298 16.36 -7.59 -35.21
CA GLU A 298 17.37 -8.48 -35.82
C GLU A 298 16.80 -9.85 -36.16
N VAL A 299 16.07 -10.49 -35.24
CA VAL A 299 15.42 -11.79 -35.49
C VAL A 299 14.32 -11.71 -36.56
N ARG A 300 13.74 -10.53 -36.78
CA ARG A 300 12.70 -10.28 -37.80
C ARG A 300 13.26 -9.81 -39.14
N SER A 301 14.53 -9.46 -39.23
CA SER A 301 15.15 -9.09 -40.49
C SER A 301 15.36 -10.36 -41.32
N PRO A 302 14.63 -10.57 -42.44
CA PRO A 302 14.92 -11.70 -43.29
C PRO A 302 16.34 -11.50 -43.81
N VAL A 303 17.23 -12.44 -43.52
CA VAL A 303 18.56 -12.49 -44.14
C VAL A 303 18.31 -12.61 -45.64
N VAL A 304 18.36 -11.48 -46.35
CA VAL A 304 18.37 -11.44 -47.80
C VAL A 304 19.75 -11.93 -48.21
N VAL A 305 19.88 -13.26 -48.32
CA VAL A 305 21.02 -13.90 -48.97
C VAL A 305 20.91 -13.51 -50.44
N ARG A 306 21.76 -12.57 -50.87
CA ARG A 306 21.97 -12.24 -52.29
C ARG A 306 22.98 -13.19 -52.90
#